data_AF-A0A2Z5J821-F1
#
_entry.id   AF-A0A2Z5J821-F1
#
_cell.length_a   1.000
_cell.length_b   1.000
_cell.length_c   1.000
_cell.angle_alpha   90.00
_cell.angle_beta   90.00
_cell.angle_gamma   90.00
#
_symmetry.space_group_name_H-M   'P 1'
#
loop_
_entity.id
_entity.type
_entity.pdbx_description
1 polymer ?
#
loop_
_entity_poly.entity_id
_entity_poly.type
_entity_poly.pdbx_seq_one_letter_code
_entity_poly.pdbx_strand_id
1 'polypeptide(L)'
;MREPRRIEQKWGFGMAPIKPAVQKKRVEAACTVLSTLAEGRHAALGRLDDLSTVKGLFTRTYKQDQWDWFTVWEQLGFPESAVARRVSGALLHLYRCIRDSDAVETEQAFGTLKKYDLPATLERYVSSTPYRPADHGFIYVLSTREAPTLLKIGYTDRDIATRAREINSSTGVVVPYGARGAWLVPRARHVEAEVHARLAEFRVRKDREFFLLEYREAAAIIDAYMKNL
;
A
#
# COMPACT_ATOMS: atom_id res chain seq x y z
N MET A 1 -37.76 -3.70 -12.47
CA MET A 1 -37.29 -4.04 -11.11
C MET A 1 -35.77 -4.02 -11.13
N ARG A 2 -35.09 -3.18 -10.33
CA ARG A 2 -33.63 -3.26 -10.20
C ARG A 2 -33.32 -4.40 -9.24
N GLU A 3 -32.63 -5.43 -9.70
CA GLU A 3 -32.13 -6.48 -8.81
C GLU A 3 -31.29 -5.85 -7.70
N PRO A 4 -31.49 -6.24 -6.42
CA PRO A 4 -30.65 -5.76 -5.35
C PRO A 4 -29.21 -6.25 -5.61
N ARG A 5 -28.24 -5.33 -5.64
CA ARG A 5 -26.83 -5.69 -5.72
C ARG A 5 -26.48 -6.51 -4.48
N ARG A 6 -26.25 -7.82 -4.65
CA ARG A 6 -25.76 -8.69 -3.57
C ARG A 6 -24.31 -8.33 -3.26
N ILE A 7 -24.05 -8.06 -1.98
CA ILE A 7 -22.70 -7.80 -1.50
C ILE A 7 -22.13 -9.14 -1.04
N GLU A 8 -21.34 -9.76 -1.91
CA GLU A 8 -20.72 -11.07 -1.64
C GLU A 8 -19.30 -10.92 -1.07
N GLN A 9 -18.73 -9.71 -1.11
CA GLN A 9 -17.37 -9.45 -0.67
C GLN A 9 -17.28 -9.38 0.86
N LYS A 10 -16.41 -10.23 1.42
CA LYS A 10 -16.14 -10.29 2.87
C LYS A 10 -15.15 -9.23 3.37
N TRP A 11 -14.42 -8.58 2.45
CA TRP A 11 -13.31 -7.68 2.76
C TRP A 11 -13.58 -6.30 2.17
N GLY A 12 -13.11 -5.26 2.87
CA GLY A 12 -13.05 -3.92 2.32
C GLY A 12 -12.15 -3.88 1.08
N PHE A 13 -12.46 -3.00 0.13
CA PHE A 13 -11.63 -2.82 -1.06
C PHE A 13 -10.17 -2.53 -0.70
N GLY A 14 -9.24 -3.19 -1.39
CA GLY A 14 -7.79 -3.11 -1.14
C GLY A 14 -7.26 -4.02 -0.03
N MET A 15 -8.13 -4.58 0.81
CA MET A 15 -7.74 -5.29 2.04
C MET A 15 -7.93 -6.82 1.97
N ALA A 16 -8.11 -7.38 0.77
CA ALA A 16 -8.28 -8.82 0.61
C ALA A 16 -6.99 -9.57 0.95
N PRO A 17 -7.08 -10.68 1.70
CA PRO A 17 -5.92 -11.50 2.01
C PRO A 17 -5.36 -12.15 0.74
N ILE A 18 -4.04 -12.33 0.71
CA ILE A 18 -3.34 -12.97 -0.39
C ILE A 18 -3.42 -14.49 -0.20
N LYS A 19 -3.81 -15.22 -1.25
CA LYS A 19 -3.85 -16.69 -1.21
C LYS A 19 -2.44 -17.25 -0.93
N PRO A 20 -2.27 -18.27 -0.07
CA PRO A 20 -0.95 -18.79 0.29
C PRO A 20 -0.06 -19.17 -0.91
N ALA A 21 -0.63 -19.84 -1.93
CA ALA A 21 0.11 -20.19 -3.13
C ALA A 21 0.58 -18.97 -3.95
N VAL A 22 -0.20 -17.88 -3.94
CA VAL A 22 0.18 -16.62 -4.59
C VAL A 22 1.28 -15.92 -3.78
N GLN A 23 1.15 -15.88 -2.45
CA GLN A 23 2.16 -15.31 -1.56
C GLN A 23 3.51 -16.02 -1.75
N LYS A 24 3.51 -17.36 -1.77
CA LYS A 24 4.72 -18.17 -1.99
C LYS A 24 5.45 -17.77 -3.28
N LYS A 25 4.72 -17.70 -4.41
CA LYS A 25 5.29 -17.27 -5.70
C LYS A 25 5.86 -15.85 -5.67
N ARG A 26 5.19 -14.92 -4.98
CA ARG A 26 5.66 -13.53 -4.83
C ARG A 26 6.95 -13.44 -4.01
N VAL A 27 7.05 -14.24 -2.94
CA VAL A 27 8.26 -14.34 -2.11
C VAL A 27 9.40 -14.97 -2.91
N GLU A 28 9.15 -16.05 -3.64
CA GLU A 28 10.15 -16.67 -4.53
C GLU A 28 10.69 -15.69 -5.58
N ALA A 29 9.79 -14.91 -6.19
CA ALA A 29 10.18 -13.86 -7.14
C ALA A 29 10.99 -12.74 -6.48
N ALA A 30 10.64 -12.33 -5.26
CA ALA A 30 11.40 -11.35 -4.50
C ALA A 30 12.81 -11.85 -4.17
N CYS A 31 12.98 -13.12 -3.79
CA CYS A 31 14.29 -13.74 -3.60
C CYS A 31 15.14 -13.71 -4.89
N THR A 32 14.54 -13.99 -6.05
CA THR A 32 15.25 -13.89 -7.34
C THR A 32 15.71 -12.47 -7.64
N VAL A 33 14.86 -11.47 -7.39
CA VAL A 33 15.28 -10.07 -7.57
C VAL A 33 16.40 -9.69 -6.60
N LEU A 34 16.36 -10.15 -5.35
CA LEU A 34 17.45 -9.96 -4.39
C LEU A 34 18.77 -10.57 -4.89
N SER A 35 18.77 -11.86 -5.27
CA SER A 35 19.96 -12.51 -5.83
C SER A 35 20.45 -11.81 -7.10
N THR A 36 19.54 -11.31 -7.94
CA THR A 36 19.92 -10.54 -9.14
C THR A 36 20.64 -9.24 -8.80
N LEU A 37 20.23 -8.54 -7.72
CA LEU A 37 20.86 -7.30 -7.29
C LEU A 37 22.19 -7.52 -6.55
N ALA A 38 22.35 -8.70 -5.92
CA ALA A 38 23.54 -9.06 -5.13
C ALA A 38 24.63 -9.73 -5.99
N GLU A 39 24.25 -10.71 -6.81
CA GLU A 39 25.14 -11.55 -7.59
C GLU A 39 25.23 -11.09 -9.05
N GLY A 40 24.23 -10.35 -9.54
CA GLY A 40 24.17 -9.80 -10.89
C GLY A 40 23.20 -10.54 -11.81
N ARG A 41 23.20 -10.16 -13.10
CA ARG A 41 22.17 -10.57 -14.08
C ARG A 41 21.99 -12.09 -14.25
N HIS A 42 23.02 -12.88 -13.96
CA HIS A 42 22.98 -14.33 -14.16
C HIS A 42 21.95 -15.01 -13.24
N ALA A 43 21.69 -14.46 -12.05
CA ALA A 43 20.68 -14.97 -11.13
C ALA A 43 19.23 -14.84 -11.66
N ALA A 44 19.01 -13.98 -12.67
CA ALA A 44 17.71 -13.80 -13.31
C ALA A 44 17.53 -14.65 -14.59
N LEU A 45 18.58 -15.35 -15.07
CA LEU A 45 18.48 -16.14 -16.31
C LEU A 45 17.47 -17.28 -16.14
N GLY A 46 16.55 -17.40 -17.10
CA GLY A 46 15.43 -18.34 -17.01
C GLY A 46 14.33 -17.96 -16.02
N ARG A 47 14.47 -16.84 -15.30
CA ARG A 47 13.54 -16.35 -14.26
C ARG A 47 13.15 -14.87 -14.45
N LEU A 48 13.26 -14.34 -15.67
CA LEU A 48 12.95 -12.94 -15.95
C LEU A 48 11.53 -12.52 -15.55
N ASP A 49 10.57 -13.44 -15.59
CA ASP A 49 9.19 -13.18 -15.17
C ASP A 49 9.06 -12.84 -13.66
N ASP A 50 10.05 -13.20 -12.85
CA ASP A 50 10.10 -12.83 -11.44
C ASP A 50 10.28 -11.31 -11.26
N LEU A 51 11.03 -10.65 -12.15
CA LEU A 51 11.14 -9.18 -12.16
C LEU A 51 9.79 -8.54 -12.48
N SER A 52 9.04 -9.12 -13.43
CA SER A 52 7.69 -8.65 -13.77
C SER A 52 6.71 -8.86 -12.62
N THR A 53 6.84 -9.98 -11.90
CA THR A 53 6.05 -10.28 -10.71
C THR A 53 6.29 -9.25 -9.61
N VAL A 54 7.55 -8.96 -9.26
CA VAL A 54 7.90 -7.95 -8.25
C VAL A 54 7.49 -6.56 -8.70
N LYS A 55 7.69 -6.21 -9.98
CA LYS A 55 7.15 -4.97 -10.57
C LYS A 55 5.65 -4.85 -10.35
N GLY A 56 4.91 -5.96 -10.50
CA GLY A 56 3.48 -6.05 -10.25
C GLY A 56 3.08 -5.78 -8.80
N LEU A 57 3.96 -6.05 -7.83
CA LEU A 57 3.75 -5.70 -6.42
C LEU A 57 3.80 -4.19 -6.20
N PHE A 58 4.79 -3.50 -6.77
CA PHE A 58 4.84 -2.03 -6.68
C PHE A 58 3.76 -1.35 -7.52
N THR A 59 3.39 -1.94 -8.66
CA THR A 59 2.39 -1.35 -9.56
C THR A 59 1.03 -1.21 -8.90
N ARG A 60 0.58 -2.25 -8.18
CA ARG A 60 -0.72 -2.22 -7.51
C ARG A 60 -0.77 -1.21 -6.36
N THR A 61 0.34 -0.93 -5.66
CA THR A 61 0.32 -0.03 -4.50
C THR A 61 0.12 1.43 -4.89
N TYR A 62 0.67 1.89 -6.01
CA TYR A 62 0.43 3.27 -6.49
C TYR A 62 -0.81 3.39 -7.38
N LYS A 63 -1.28 2.29 -7.99
CA LYS A 63 -2.55 2.31 -8.78
C LYS A 63 -3.79 2.14 -7.90
N GLN A 64 -3.67 1.41 -6.79
CA GLN A 64 -4.74 1.16 -5.83
C GLN A 64 -6.01 0.57 -6.46
N ASP A 65 -5.86 -0.24 -7.52
CA ASP A 65 -6.96 -0.75 -8.34
C ASP A 65 -7.26 -2.25 -8.12
N GLN A 66 -6.50 -2.93 -7.25
CA GLN A 66 -6.66 -4.35 -6.94
C GLN A 66 -7.20 -4.59 -5.54
N TRP A 67 -7.96 -5.68 -5.35
CA TRP A 67 -8.52 -6.02 -4.04
C TRP A 67 -7.49 -6.26 -2.93
N ASP A 68 -6.22 -6.51 -3.24
CA ASP A 68 -5.13 -6.75 -2.29
C ASP A 68 -4.10 -5.60 -2.25
N TRP A 69 -4.39 -4.45 -2.88
CA TRP A 69 -3.39 -3.39 -3.04
C TRP A 69 -2.83 -2.89 -1.70
N PHE A 70 -3.69 -2.75 -0.69
CA PHE A 70 -3.34 -2.24 0.63
C PHE A 70 -2.53 -3.28 1.39
N THR A 71 -2.95 -4.55 1.33
CA THR A 71 -2.21 -5.67 1.93
C THR A 71 -0.80 -5.78 1.36
N VAL A 72 -0.62 -5.60 0.04
CA VAL A 72 0.72 -5.61 -0.57
C VAL A 72 1.52 -4.36 -0.18
N TRP A 73 0.88 -3.20 -0.11
CA TRP A 73 1.54 -1.96 0.31
C TRP A 73 2.08 -2.04 1.73
N GLU A 74 1.31 -2.63 2.65
CA GLU A 74 1.74 -2.95 4.01
C GLU A 74 2.93 -3.92 4.04
N GLN A 75 2.86 -5.02 3.27
CA GLN A 75 3.97 -5.98 3.18
C GLN A 75 5.26 -5.37 2.62
N LEU A 76 5.15 -4.39 1.73
CA LEU A 76 6.29 -3.66 1.16
C LEU A 76 6.82 -2.54 2.08
N GLY A 77 6.24 -2.36 3.27
CA GLY A 77 6.67 -1.34 4.22
C GLY A 77 6.24 0.07 3.86
N PHE A 78 5.04 0.22 3.30
CA PHE A 78 4.38 1.50 3.05
C PHE A 78 5.15 2.47 2.12
N PRO A 79 5.70 2.00 0.97
CA PRO A 79 6.43 2.89 0.08
C PRO A 79 5.53 4.02 -0.43
N GLU A 80 6.08 5.24 -0.50
CA GLU A 80 5.39 6.36 -1.12
C GLU A 80 5.01 6.04 -2.57
N SER A 81 3.88 6.58 -3.03
CA SER A 81 3.37 6.32 -4.39
C SER A 81 4.39 6.68 -5.48
N ALA A 82 5.15 7.76 -5.28
CA ALA A 82 6.20 8.17 -6.21
C ALA A 82 7.36 7.17 -6.25
N VAL A 83 7.82 6.71 -5.07
CA VAL A 83 8.88 5.70 -4.94
C VAL A 83 8.44 4.37 -5.56
N ALA A 84 7.24 3.89 -5.24
CA ALA A 84 6.70 2.65 -5.81
C ALA A 84 6.61 2.71 -7.35
N ARG A 85 6.22 3.86 -7.91
CA ARG A 85 6.21 4.06 -9.37
C ARG A 85 7.61 4.04 -9.97
N ARG A 86 8.59 4.68 -9.34
CA ARG A 86 9.99 4.69 -9.79
C ARG A 86 10.61 3.30 -9.74
N VAL A 87 10.41 2.56 -8.65
CA VAL A 87 10.86 1.16 -8.50
C VAL A 87 10.22 0.26 -9.55
N SER A 88 8.90 0.37 -9.77
CA SER A 88 8.20 -0.37 -10.83
C SER A 88 8.78 -0.09 -12.23
N GLY A 89 9.07 1.17 -12.55
CA GLY A 89 9.73 1.56 -13.79
C GLY A 89 11.14 0.97 -13.93
N ALA A 90 11.93 1.04 -12.87
CA ALA A 90 13.31 0.54 -12.86
C ALA A 90 13.36 -1.00 -12.96
N LEU A 91 12.41 -1.73 -12.37
CA LEU A 91 12.28 -3.19 -12.55
C LEU A 91 11.92 -3.56 -13.99
N LEU A 92 11.07 -2.77 -14.65
CA LEU A 92 10.79 -2.95 -16.08
C LEU A 92 12.02 -2.66 -16.95
N HIS A 93 12.78 -1.62 -16.60
CA HIS A 93 14.04 -1.29 -17.28
C HIS A 93 15.01 -2.46 -17.15
N LEU A 94 15.26 -2.91 -15.91
CA LEU A 94 16.14 -4.05 -15.63
C LEU A 94 15.74 -5.31 -16.41
N TYR A 95 14.45 -5.64 -16.44
CA TYR A 95 13.93 -6.76 -17.24
C TYR A 95 14.35 -6.67 -18.71
N ARG A 96 14.18 -5.49 -19.32
CA ARG A 96 14.52 -5.26 -20.74
C ARG A 96 16.02 -5.36 -20.97
N CYS A 97 16.82 -4.73 -20.11
CA CYS A 97 18.29 -4.72 -20.25
C CYS A 97 18.89 -6.12 -20.11
N ILE A 98 18.43 -6.95 -19.17
CA ILE A 98 18.90 -8.34 -19.05
C ILE A 98 18.49 -9.15 -20.28
N ARG A 99 17.24 -9.03 -20.73
CA ARG A 99 16.75 -9.72 -21.93
C ARG A 99 17.57 -9.36 -23.18
N ASP A 100 17.87 -8.08 -23.34
CA ASP A 100 18.58 -7.54 -24.49
C ASP A 100 20.12 -7.62 -24.30
N SER A 101 20.58 -8.23 -23.19
CA SER A 101 21.97 -8.44 -22.81
C SER A 101 22.83 -7.16 -22.67
N ASP A 102 22.19 -6.01 -22.44
CA ASP A 102 22.84 -4.71 -22.26
C ASP A 102 23.42 -4.56 -20.85
N ALA A 103 24.74 -4.71 -20.72
CA ALA A 103 25.42 -4.68 -19.43
C ALA A 103 25.48 -3.27 -18.81
N VAL A 104 25.60 -2.21 -19.62
CA VAL A 104 25.73 -0.83 -19.13
C VAL A 104 24.40 -0.38 -18.54
N GLU A 105 23.31 -0.58 -19.26
CA GLU A 105 21.98 -0.21 -18.80
C GLU A 105 21.51 -1.09 -17.63
N THR A 106 21.96 -2.35 -17.57
CA THR A 106 21.73 -3.22 -16.41
C THR A 106 22.32 -2.62 -15.13
N GLU A 107 23.56 -2.12 -15.18
CA GLU A 107 24.21 -1.52 -14.01
C GLU A 107 23.51 -0.21 -13.58
N GLN A 108 23.07 0.60 -14.54
CA GLN A 108 22.28 1.80 -14.24
C GLN A 108 20.93 1.45 -13.58
N ALA A 109 20.28 0.37 -14.04
CA ALA A 109 19.05 -0.12 -13.43
C ALA A 109 19.30 -0.58 -11.98
N PHE A 110 20.38 -1.30 -11.72
CA PHE A 110 20.81 -1.69 -10.37
C PHE A 110 21.05 -0.48 -9.47
N GLY A 111 21.80 0.52 -9.95
CA GLY A 111 22.03 1.76 -9.21
C GLY A 111 20.74 2.47 -8.83
N THR A 112 19.77 2.52 -9.75
CA THR A 112 18.45 3.10 -9.49
C THR A 112 17.68 2.32 -8.42
N LEU A 113 17.64 0.99 -8.51
CA LEU A 113 16.93 0.14 -7.55
C LEU A 113 17.55 0.21 -6.15
N LYS A 114 18.88 0.26 -6.06
CA LYS A 114 19.62 0.45 -4.80
C LYS A 114 19.36 1.84 -4.21
N LYS A 115 19.32 2.89 -5.04
CA LYS A 115 19.00 4.26 -4.61
C LYS A 115 17.64 4.38 -3.91
N TYR A 116 16.66 3.58 -4.31
CA TYR A 116 15.33 3.54 -3.69
C TYR A 116 15.18 2.44 -2.63
N ASP A 117 16.31 1.88 -2.13
CA ASP A 117 16.35 0.88 -1.06
C ASP A 117 15.47 -0.38 -1.35
N LEU A 118 15.43 -0.79 -2.62
CA LEU A 118 14.71 -2.01 -3.00
C LEU A 118 15.25 -3.25 -2.27
N PRO A 119 16.59 -3.46 -2.11
CA PRO A 119 17.10 -4.63 -1.40
C PRO A 119 16.52 -4.76 0.02
N ALA A 120 16.66 -3.74 0.87
CA ALA A 120 16.15 -3.84 2.24
C ALA A 120 14.62 -3.95 2.29
N THR A 121 13.92 -3.35 1.32
CA THR A 121 12.46 -3.51 1.16
C THR A 121 12.08 -4.97 0.88
N LEU A 122 12.78 -5.63 -0.04
CA LEU A 122 12.51 -7.02 -0.38
C LEU A 122 12.98 -7.99 0.69
N GLU A 123 14.09 -7.70 1.40
CA GLU A 123 14.53 -8.50 2.55
C GLU A 123 13.44 -8.56 3.62
N ARG A 124 12.89 -7.40 4.01
CA ARG A 124 11.74 -7.32 4.93
C ARG A 124 10.50 -8.04 4.40
N TYR A 125 10.21 -7.88 3.10
CA TYR A 125 9.09 -8.56 2.45
C TYR A 125 9.22 -10.09 2.54
N VAL A 126 10.41 -10.62 2.26
CA VAL A 126 10.71 -12.05 2.29
C VAL A 126 10.68 -12.59 3.72
N SER A 127 11.27 -11.86 4.68
CA SER A 127 11.28 -12.26 6.10
C SER A 127 9.93 -12.01 6.79
N SER A 128 8.96 -11.40 6.11
CA SER A 128 7.69 -10.95 6.69
C SER A 128 7.89 -10.06 7.92
N THR A 129 8.96 -9.25 7.92
CA THR A 129 9.25 -8.31 9.01
C THR A 129 8.49 -7.02 8.77
N PRO A 130 7.54 -6.63 9.66
CA PRO A 130 6.77 -5.41 9.48
C PRO A 130 7.67 -4.17 9.59
N TYR A 131 7.47 -3.20 8.71
CA TYR A 131 8.13 -1.90 8.82
C TYR A 131 7.25 -0.94 9.62
N ARG A 132 7.63 -0.68 10.87
CA ARG A 132 7.04 0.37 11.70
C ARG A 132 8.08 0.88 12.70
N PRO A 133 8.51 2.14 12.59
CA PRO A 133 9.36 2.76 13.62
C PRO A 133 8.64 2.79 14.98
N ALA A 134 9.41 2.82 16.07
CA ALA A 134 8.87 3.04 17.40
C ALA A 134 8.08 4.36 17.46
N ASP A 135 7.03 4.40 18.29
CA ASP A 135 6.15 5.56 18.48
C ASP A 135 5.39 6.04 17.24
N HIS A 136 5.39 5.26 16.15
CA HIS A 136 4.62 5.53 14.95
C HIS A 136 3.33 4.71 14.90
N GLY A 137 2.25 5.40 14.55
CA GLY A 137 0.97 4.81 14.21
C GLY A 137 0.57 5.23 12.80
N PHE A 138 -0.71 5.05 12.48
CA PHE A 138 -1.26 5.48 11.21
C PHE A 138 -2.43 6.43 11.40
N ILE A 139 -2.53 7.41 10.51
CA ILE A 139 -3.82 7.95 10.10
C ILE A 139 -4.32 7.11 8.95
N TYR A 140 -5.59 6.72 8.97
CA TYR A 140 -6.23 6.03 7.87
C TYR A 140 -7.48 6.76 7.42
N VAL A 141 -7.81 6.57 6.15
CA VAL A 141 -9.10 6.94 5.57
C VAL A 141 -9.75 5.67 5.06
N LEU A 142 -10.94 5.35 5.56
CA LEU A 142 -11.76 4.24 5.08
C LEU A 142 -13.04 4.77 4.42
N SER A 143 -13.57 3.99 3.49
CA SER A 143 -14.89 4.23 2.88
C SER A 143 -15.45 2.91 2.35
N THR A 144 -16.70 2.92 1.95
CA THR A 144 -17.29 1.82 1.15
C THR A 144 -17.22 2.17 -0.34
N ARG A 145 -17.49 1.19 -1.20
CA ARG A 145 -17.55 1.43 -2.66
C ARG A 145 -18.80 2.23 -3.04
N GLU A 146 -19.86 2.05 -2.28
CA GLU A 146 -21.19 2.60 -2.48
C GLU A 146 -21.29 4.04 -1.98
N ALA A 147 -20.49 4.41 -0.97
CA ALA A 147 -20.40 5.76 -0.43
C ALA A 147 -18.93 6.25 -0.44
N PRO A 148 -18.36 6.51 -1.63
CA PRO A 148 -16.94 6.84 -1.78
C PRO A 148 -16.54 8.19 -1.14
N THR A 149 -17.50 9.10 -0.96
CA THR A 149 -17.30 10.44 -0.36
C THR A 149 -17.61 10.47 1.13
N LEU A 150 -18.18 9.40 1.69
CA LEU A 150 -18.39 9.28 3.14
C LEU A 150 -17.17 8.59 3.73
N LEU A 151 -16.28 9.39 4.28
CA LEU A 151 -14.97 8.98 4.76
C LEU A 151 -15.00 8.77 6.26
N LYS A 152 -14.57 7.60 6.73
CA LYS A 152 -14.16 7.41 8.12
C LYS A 152 -12.67 7.70 8.23
N ILE A 153 -12.30 8.73 9.00
CA ILE A 153 -10.91 9.13 9.20
C ILE A 153 -10.56 8.91 10.65
N GLY A 154 -9.54 8.11 10.93
CA GLY A 154 -9.15 7.83 12.31
C GLY A 154 -7.70 7.38 12.39
N TYR A 155 -7.29 6.93 13.57
CA TYR A 155 -5.93 6.49 13.81
C TYR A 155 -5.82 5.07 14.38
N THR A 156 -4.62 4.52 14.32
CA THR A 156 -4.25 3.31 15.04
C THR A 156 -2.75 3.22 15.32
N ASP A 157 -2.39 2.80 16.52
CA ASP A 157 -1.00 2.42 16.88
C ASP A 157 -0.72 0.94 16.59
N ARG A 158 -1.67 0.24 15.94
CA ARG A 158 -1.59 -1.17 15.49
C ARG A 158 -1.75 -1.25 13.97
N ASP A 159 -1.80 -2.45 13.42
CA ASP A 159 -1.99 -2.65 11.97
C ASP A 159 -3.36 -2.13 11.51
N ILE A 160 -3.39 -1.42 10.38
CA ILE A 160 -4.63 -0.87 9.81
C ILE A 160 -5.59 -2.00 9.44
N ALA A 161 -5.07 -3.12 8.93
CA ALA A 161 -5.88 -4.30 8.63
C ALA A 161 -6.64 -4.82 9.86
N THR A 162 -6.02 -4.81 11.03
CA THR A 162 -6.66 -5.18 12.29
C THR A 162 -7.75 -4.19 12.67
N ARG A 163 -7.45 -2.88 12.61
CA ARG A 163 -8.42 -1.84 12.95
C ARG A 163 -9.64 -1.84 12.01
N ALA A 164 -9.43 -2.03 10.71
CA ALA A 164 -10.52 -2.12 9.74
C ALA A 164 -11.41 -3.35 10.00
N ARG A 165 -10.84 -4.50 10.38
CA ARG A 165 -11.62 -5.69 10.77
C ARG A 165 -12.51 -5.43 11.98
N GLU A 166 -11.99 -4.79 13.02
CA GLU A 166 -12.78 -4.41 14.21
C GLU A 166 -13.95 -3.47 13.86
N ILE A 167 -13.71 -2.50 12.97
CA ILE A 167 -14.76 -1.60 12.50
C ILE A 167 -15.81 -2.40 11.72
N ASN A 168 -15.38 -3.27 10.82
CA ASN A 168 -16.27 -4.06 9.96
C ASN A 168 -17.05 -5.15 10.70
N SER A 169 -16.63 -5.58 11.90
CA SER A 169 -17.38 -6.53 12.73
C SER A 169 -18.52 -5.90 13.53
N SER A 170 -18.70 -4.59 13.47
CA SER A 170 -19.77 -3.89 14.20
C SER A 170 -21.14 -4.18 13.58
N THR A 171 -22.16 -4.43 14.42
CA THR A 171 -23.52 -4.87 14.01
C THR A 171 -24.26 -3.93 13.05
N GLY A 172 -23.85 -2.66 12.96
CA GLY A 172 -24.41 -1.67 12.05
C GLY A 172 -23.70 -1.55 10.69
N VAL A 173 -22.64 -2.33 10.43
CA VAL A 173 -21.88 -2.25 9.17
C VAL A 173 -22.43 -3.27 8.17
N VAL A 174 -23.15 -2.77 7.17
CA VAL A 174 -23.73 -3.60 6.10
C VAL A 174 -22.71 -3.87 4.99
N VAL A 175 -21.89 -2.87 4.65
CA VAL A 175 -20.82 -3.00 3.65
C VAL A 175 -19.47 -2.81 4.32
N PRO A 176 -18.52 -3.74 4.16
CA PRO A 176 -17.18 -3.59 4.71
C PRO A 176 -16.48 -2.33 4.19
N TYR A 177 -15.99 -1.52 5.12
CA TYR A 177 -15.08 -0.42 4.86
C TYR A 177 -13.75 -0.95 4.35
N GLY A 178 -13.27 -0.38 3.24
CA GLY A 178 -11.94 -0.58 2.68
C GLY A 178 -11.06 0.64 2.89
N ALA A 179 -9.75 0.42 2.93
CA ALA A 179 -8.78 1.49 2.98
C ALA A 179 -8.79 2.29 1.67
N ARG A 180 -8.76 3.62 1.79
CA ARG A 180 -8.53 4.56 0.69
C ARG A 180 -7.13 5.15 0.74
N GLY A 181 -6.65 5.40 1.94
CA GLY A 181 -5.32 5.94 2.17
C GLY A 181 -4.89 5.70 3.60
N ALA A 182 -3.58 5.76 3.82
CA ALA A 182 -3.02 5.79 5.14
C ALA A 182 -1.65 6.48 5.14
N TRP A 183 -1.29 7.01 6.29
CA TRP A 183 -0.07 7.79 6.52
C TRP A 183 0.58 7.29 7.80
N LEU A 184 1.83 6.84 7.70
CA LEU A 184 2.64 6.47 8.85
C LEU A 184 3.11 7.75 9.54
N VAL A 185 2.80 7.91 10.82
CA VAL A 185 3.01 9.18 11.54
C VAL A 185 3.50 8.96 12.96
N PRO A 186 4.36 9.84 13.49
CA PRO A 186 4.66 9.84 14.92
C PRO A 186 3.43 10.31 15.70
N ARG A 187 3.23 9.80 16.92
CA ARG A 187 2.17 10.26 17.85
C ARG A 187 0.78 10.30 17.17
N ALA A 188 0.36 9.19 16.57
CA ALA A 188 -0.80 9.15 15.66
C ALA A 188 -2.09 9.72 16.25
N ARG A 189 -2.34 9.55 17.55
CA ARG A 189 -3.48 10.16 18.25
C ARG A 189 -3.48 11.70 18.18
N HIS A 190 -2.32 12.32 18.36
CA HIS A 190 -2.20 13.78 18.29
C HIS A 190 -2.40 14.27 16.87
N VAL A 191 -1.77 13.61 15.90
CA VAL A 191 -1.94 13.89 14.48
C VAL A 191 -3.41 13.79 14.05
N GLU A 192 -4.13 12.79 14.56
CA GLU A 192 -5.55 12.60 14.23
C GLU A 192 -6.43 13.74 14.71
N ALA A 193 -6.21 14.24 15.93
CA ALA A 193 -6.94 15.38 16.45
C ALA A 193 -6.74 16.63 15.58
N GLU A 194 -5.51 16.88 15.14
CA GLU A 194 -5.16 18.00 14.24
C GLU A 194 -5.79 17.83 12.84
N VAL A 195 -5.76 16.62 12.29
CA VAL A 195 -6.43 16.30 11.02
C VAL A 195 -7.94 16.50 11.14
N HIS A 196 -8.57 16.06 12.24
CA HIS A 196 -10.00 16.25 12.48
C HIS A 196 -10.38 17.72 12.64
N ALA A 197 -9.55 18.53 13.31
CA ALA A 197 -9.76 19.96 13.45
C ALA A 197 -9.75 20.67 12.08
N ARG A 198 -8.80 20.30 11.20
CA ARG A 198 -8.72 20.82 9.83
C ARG A 198 -9.87 20.38 8.93
N LEU A 199 -10.48 19.24 9.22
CA LEU A 199 -11.61 18.69 8.47
C LEU A 199 -12.97 18.96 9.14
N ALA A 200 -13.02 19.81 10.17
CA ALA A 200 -14.19 20.00 11.01
C ALA A 200 -15.44 20.45 10.23
N GLU A 201 -15.27 21.26 9.18
CA GLU A 201 -16.38 21.72 8.33
C GLU A 201 -17.06 20.59 7.54
N PHE A 202 -16.32 19.53 7.22
CA PHE A 202 -16.82 18.35 6.50
C PHE A 202 -17.41 17.30 7.43
N ARG A 203 -17.31 17.49 8.76
CA ARG A 203 -17.69 16.48 9.75
C ARG A 203 -19.21 16.34 9.83
N VAL A 204 -19.70 15.14 9.52
CA VAL A 204 -21.15 14.85 9.46
C VAL A 204 -21.80 14.92 10.85
N ARG A 205 -21.06 14.48 11.88
CA ARG A 205 -21.52 14.47 13.26
C ARG A 205 -20.38 14.86 14.20
N LYS A 206 -20.64 15.78 15.13
CA LYS A 206 -19.64 16.28 16.08
C LYS A 206 -19.01 15.17 16.94
N ASP A 207 -19.78 14.12 17.25
CA ASP A 207 -19.39 13.00 18.11
C ASP A 207 -18.83 11.79 17.33
N ARG A 208 -18.68 11.89 16.01
CA ARG A 208 -18.24 10.76 15.16
C ARG A 208 -17.16 11.18 14.18
N GLU A 209 -16.33 10.23 13.78
CA GLU A 209 -15.16 10.44 12.93
C GLU A 209 -15.51 10.25 11.44
N PHE A 210 -16.67 10.75 11.01
CA PHE A 210 -17.15 10.65 9.63
C PHE A 210 -17.22 12.03 8.98
N PHE A 211 -16.71 12.10 7.75
CA PHE A 211 -16.54 13.31 6.99
C PHE A 211 -17.11 13.13 5.59
N LEU A 212 -17.80 14.14 5.07
CA LEU A 212 -18.41 14.13 3.74
C LEU A 212 -17.62 15.05 2.80
N LEU A 213 -16.69 14.45 2.03
CA LEU A 213 -15.84 15.14 1.06
C LEU A 213 -15.19 14.12 0.10
N GLU A 214 -14.63 14.59 -1.01
CA GLU A 214 -13.90 13.69 -1.91
C GLU A 214 -12.61 13.19 -1.25
N TYR A 215 -12.27 11.92 -1.49
CA TYR A 215 -11.03 11.33 -0.94
C TYR A 215 -9.78 12.14 -1.34
N ARG A 216 -9.76 12.67 -2.56
CA ARG A 216 -8.63 13.49 -3.05
C ARG A 216 -8.45 14.76 -2.22
N GLU A 217 -9.54 15.38 -1.78
CA GLU A 217 -9.52 16.60 -0.96
C GLU A 217 -9.04 16.27 0.45
N ALA A 218 -9.59 15.21 1.06
CA ALA A 218 -9.14 14.71 2.36
C ALA A 218 -7.64 14.37 2.35
N ALA A 219 -7.19 13.63 1.33
CA ALA A 219 -5.79 13.24 1.17
C ALA A 219 -4.89 14.47 1.01
N ALA A 220 -5.29 15.47 0.22
CA ALA A 220 -4.51 16.69 0.06
C ALA A 220 -4.35 17.47 1.36
N ILE A 221 -5.40 17.54 2.19
CA ILE A 221 -5.36 18.19 3.51
C ILE A 221 -4.43 17.43 4.46
N ILE A 222 -4.53 16.09 4.48
CA ILE A 222 -3.65 15.25 5.29
C ILE A 222 -2.20 15.39 4.83
N ASP A 223 -1.92 15.25 3.53
CA ASP A 223 -0.58 15.40 2.95
C ASP A 223 0.03 16.78 3.26
N ALA A 224 -0.77 17.85 3.19
CA ALA A 224 -0.32 19.20 3.53
C ALA A 224 0.06 19.32 5.02
N TYR A 225 -0.69 18.68 5.91
CA TYR A 225 -0.33 18.61 7.33
C TYR A 225 0.94 17.78 7.55
N MET A 226 1.07 16.62 6.86
CA MET A 226 2.23 15.73 6.98
C MET A 226 3.55 16.42 6.60
N LYS A 227 3.54 17.30 5.60
CA LYS A 227 4.74 18.05 5.19
C LYS A 227 5.29 19.01 6.24
N ASN A 228 4.51 19.30 7.28
CA ASN A 228 4.86 20.22 8.37
C ASN A 228 5.14 19.50 9.70
N LEU A 229 5.16 18.16 9.72
CA LEU A 229 5.51 17.34 10.88
C LEU A 229 7.03 17.14 10.99
#